data_AF-A0A949ALX6-F1
#
_entry.id   AF-A0A949ALX6-F1
#
_cell.length_a   1.000
_cell.length_b   1.000
_cell.length_c   1.000
_cell.angle_alpha   90.00
_cell.angle_beta   90.00
_cell.angle_gamma   90.00
#
_symmetry.space_group_name_H-M   'P 1'
#
loop_
_entity.id
_entity.type
_entity.pdbx_description
1 polymer ?
#
loop_
_entity_poly.entity_id
_entity_poly.type
_entity_poly.pdbx_seq_one_letter_code
_entity_poly.pdbx_strand_id
1 'polypeptide(L)' 'MMLYLDKYTDAIVFTGDGDYYWVIEYLLKNKGTVRIFGSGRTIAHELKQLLKGSVTDIQLIRDIVELE' A
#
# COMPACT_ATOMS: atom_id res chain seq x y z
N MET A 1 -9.02 -4.17 6.47
CA MET A 1 -8.27 -5.14 5.64
C MET A 1 -8.51 -6.60 6.05
N MET A 2 -8.23 -7.00 7.29
CA MET A 2 -8.30 -8.42 7.69
C MET A 2 -9.73 -9.00 7.80
N LEU A 3 -10.71 -8.20 8.22
CA LEU A 3 -12.10 -8.65 8.34
C LEU A 3 -12.69 -9.23 7.04
N TYR A 4 -12.23 -8.72 5.90
CA TYR A 4 -12.72 -9.12 4.58
C TYR A 4 -11.70 -9.96 3.82
N LEU A 5 -10.73 -10.56 4.50
CA LEU A 5 -9.61 -11.25 3.86
C LEU A 5 -10.10 -12.20 2.77
N ASP A 6 -11.11 -13.03 3.04
CA ASP A 6 -11.59 -14.02 2.08
C ASP A 6 -12.52 -13.45 0.99
N LYS A 7 -12.83 -12.16 1.04
CA LYS A 7 -13.70 -11.47 0.08
C LYS A 7 -12.92 -10.74 -1.01
N TYR A 8 -11.59 -10.78 -0.98
CA TYR A 8 -10.76 -10.19 -2.03
C TYR A 8 -9.52 -11.04 -2.35
N THR A 9 -9.12 -10.96 -3.61
CA THR A 9 -7.93 -11.62 -4.15
C THR A 9 -6.73 -10.67 -4.18
N ASP A 10 -7.02 -9.40 -4.47
CA ASP A 10 -6.05 -8.32 -4.61
C ASP A 10 -6.36 -7.16 -3.66
N ALA A 11 -5.33 -6.41 -3.28
CA ALA A 11 -5.46 -5.28 -2.37
C ALA A 11 -4.77 -4.03 -2.94
N ILE A 12 -5.44 -2.89 -2.80
CA ILE A 12 -4.85 -1.57 -2.98
C ILE A 12 -4.84 -0.88 -1.61
N VAL A 13 -3.67 -0.48 -1.13
CA VAL A 13 -3.50 0.11 0.20
C VAL A 13 -2.86 1.48 0.05
N PHE A 14 -3.50 2.50 0.61
CA PHE A 14 -2.97 3.86 0.67
C PHE A 14 -2.39 4.07 2.07
N THR A 15 -1.07 4.01 2.21
CA THR A 15 -0.41 4.23 3.50
C THR A 15 1.05 4.62 3.34
N GLY A 16 1.53 5.44 4.28
CA GLY A 16 2.96 5.69 4.51
C GLY A 16 3.44 5.17 5.87
N ASP A 17 2.56 4.58 6.66
CA ASP A 17 2.76 4.34 8.09
C ASP A 17 3.31 2.94 8.36
N GLY A 18 4.43 2.88 9.08
CA GLY A 18 5.17 1.67 9.43
C GLY A 18 4.39 0.70 10.32
N ASP A 19 3.39 1.18 11.06
CA ASP A 19 2.56 0.32 11.93
C ASP A 19 1.79 -0.75 11.14
N TYR A 20 1.58 -0.53 9.84
CA TYR A 20 0.94 -1.49 8.94
C TYR A 20 1.89 -2.56 8.40
N TYR A 21 3.18 -2.53 8.74
CA TYR A 21 4.20 -3.44 8.20
C TYR A 21 3.76 -4.91 8.26
N TRP A 22 3.35 -5.39 9.43
CA TRP A 22 2.99 -6.80 9.62
C TRP A 22 1.78 -7.23 8.80
N VAL A 23 0.79 -6.35 8.69
CA VAL A 23 -0.40 -6.62 7.88
C VAL A 23 -0.03 -6.65 6.39
N ILE A 24 0.79 -5.70 5.93
CA ILE A 24 1.23 -5.65 4.53
C ILE A 24 2.07 -6.87 4.19
N GLU A 25 3.01 -7.25 5.05
CA GLU A 25 3.82 -8.46 4.88
C GLU A 25 2.94 -9.70 4.78
N TYR A 26 1.95 -9.81 5.66
CA TYR A 26 0.99 -10.91 5.62
C TYR A 26 0.22 -10.94 4.29
N LEU A 27 -0.29 -9.80 3.82
CA LEU A 27 -1.02 -9.73 2.55
C LEU A 27 -0.12 -10.10 1.35
N LEU A 28 1.11 -9.61 1.31
CA LEU A 28 2.07 -9.94 0.23
C LEU A 28 2.36 -11.44 0.14
N LYS A 29 2.31 -12.16 1.26
CA LYS A 29 2.51 -13.62 1.30
C LYS A 29 1.26 -14.42 0.93
N ASN A 30 0.06 -13.86 1.15
CA ASN A 30 -1.20 -14.62 1.12
C ASN A 30 -2.21 -14.14 0.07
N LYS A 31 -1.92 -13.08 -0.68
CA LYS A 31 -2.79 -12.50 -1.72
C LYS A 31 -2.12 -12.48 -3.08
N GLY A 32 -2.92 -12.34 -4.13
CA GLY A 32 -2.44 -12.33 -5.51
C GLY A 32 -1.59 -11.10 -5.79
N THR A 33 -2.21 -9.92 -5.72
CA THR A 33 -1.54 -8.64 -5.92
C THR A 33 -1.80 -7.71 -4.75
N VAL A 34 -0.75 -7.09 -4.22
CA VAL A 34 -0.86 -6.00 -3.25
C VAL A 34 -0.15 -4.78 -3.82
N ARG A 35 -0.90 -3.72 -4.13
CA ARG A 35 -0.34 -2.44 -4.59
C ARG A 35 -0.43 -1.42 -3.47
N ILE A 36 0.70 -0.78 -3.19
CA ILE A 36 0.76 0.26 -2.16
C ILE A 36 0.96 1.62 -2.80
N PHE A 37 0.14 2.57 -2.38
CA PHE A 37 0.24 3.97 -2.68
C PHE A 37 0.71 4.73 -1.46
N GLY A 38 1.75 5.53 -1.63
CA GLY A 38 2.30 6.37 -0.58
C GLY A 38 3.21 7.42 -1.19
N SER A 39 3.44 8.51 -0.48
CA SER A 39 4.46 9.47 -0.91
C SER A 39 5.84 8.87 -0.63
N GLY A 40 6.69 8.79 -1.66
CA GLY A 40 8.04 8.25 -1.52
C GLY A 40 8.90 8.98 -0.47
N ARG A 41 8.53 10.22 -0.09
CA ARG A 41 9.21 10.97 0.98
C ARG A 41 8.77 10.58 2.38
N THR A 42 7.50 10.20 2.56
CA THR A 42 6.88 10.02 3.88
C THR A 42 6.60 8.56 4.23
N ILE A 43 6.74 7.63 3.29
CA ILE A 43 6.58 6.22 3.59
C ILE A 43 7.74 5.69 4.45
N ALA A 44 7.38 4.94 5.49
CA ALA A 44 8.30 4.35 6.46
C ALA A 44 9.40 3.51 5.77
N HIS A 45 10.61 3.55 6.33
CA HIS A 45 11.76 2.90 5.72
C HIS A 45 11.60 1.38 5.63
N GLU A 46 11.10 0.74 6.70
CA GLU A 46 10.84 -0.70 6.69
C GLU A 46 9.81 -1.11 5.62
N LEU A 47 8.79 -0.29 5.37
CA LEU A 47 7.82 -0.54 4.30
C LEU A 47 8.48 -0.43 2.92
N LYS A 48 9.37 0.55 2.70
CA LYS A 48 10.14 0.63 1.45
C LYS A 48 10.99 -0.61 1.23
N GLN A 49 11.62 -1.12 2.28
CA GLN A 49 12.43 -2.35 2.19
C GLN A 49 11.55 -3.57 1.88
N LEU A 50 10.43 -3.73 2.59
CA LEU A 50 9.48 -4.83 2.37
C LEU A 50 8.97 -4.87 0.93
N LEU A 51 8.67 -3.70 0.38
CA LEU A 51 8.18 -3.54 -0.99
C LEU A 51 9.31 -3.50 -2.04
N LYS A 52 10.58 -3.61 -1.61
CA LYS A 52 11.76 -3.45 -2.48
C LYS A 52 11.73 -2.16 -3.31
N GLY A 53 11.20 -1.09 -2.73
CA GLY A 53 11.00 0.20 -3.38
C GLY A 53 9.80 0.27 -4.35
N SER A 54 9.02 -0.81 -4.51
CA SER A 54 7.81 -0.83 -5.33
C SER A 54 6.64 -0.15 -4.62
N VAL A 55 6.67 1.18 -4.62
CA VAL A 55 5.62 2.05 -4.07
C VAL A 55 5.11 2.94 -5.19
N THR A 56 3.80 3.00 -5.37
CA THR A 56 3.19 3.92 -6.33
C THR A 56 3.07 5.29 -5.69
N ASP A 57 3.59 6.33 -6.35
CA ASP A 57 3.49 7.69 -5.81
C ASP A 57 2.03 8.14 -5.80
N ILE A 58 1.53 8.53 -4.62
CA ILE A 58 0.18 9.04 -4.45
C ILE A 58 -0.06 10.36 -5.19
N GLN A 59 0.99 11.12 -5.53
CA GLN A 59 0.84 12.34 -6.32
C GLN A 59 0.31 12.08 -7.73
N LEU A 60 0.44 10.85 -8.26
CA LEU A 60 -0.05 10.49 -9.59
C LEU A 60 -1.58 10.55 -9.74
N ILE A 61 -2.32 10.49 -8.63
CA ILE A 61 -3.79 10.57 -8.66
C ILE A 61 -4.31 11.98 -8.42
N ARG A 62 -3.43 12.96 -8.12
CA ARG A 62 -3.83 14.31 -7.71
C ARG A 62 -4.81 14.96 -8.68
N ASP A 63 -4.48 14.96 -9.96
CA ASP A 63 -5.28 15.59 -11.02
C ASP A 63 -6.61 14.87 -11.27
N ILE A 64 -6.77 13.65 -10.75
CA ILE A 64 -8.02 12.87 -10.85
C ILE A 64 -8.96 13.20 -9.67
N VAL A 65 -8.41 13.55 -8.51
CA VAL A 65 -9.18 13.81 -7.27
C VAL A 65 -9.30 15.28 -6.88
N GLU A 66 -8.58 16.20 -7.55
CA GLU A 66 -8.87 17.63 -7.46
C GLU A 66 -10.27 17.86 -8.05
N LEU A 67 -11.27 17.88 -7.17
CA LEU A 67 -12.59 18.44 -7.44
C LEU A 67 -12.42 19.94 -7.65
N GLU A 68 -12.95 20.45 -8.76
CA GLU A 68 -13.12 21.90 -8.98
C GLU A 68 -13.76 22.60 -7.77
#